data_AF-A0A453GNT6-F1
#
_entry.id   AF-A0A453GNT6-F1
#
_cell.length_a   1.000
_cell.length_b   1.000
_cell.length_c   1.000
_cell.angle_alpha   90.00
_cell.angle_beta   90.00
_cell.angle_gamma   90.00
#
_symmetry.space_group_name_H-M   'P 1'
#
loop_
_entity.id
_entity.type
_entity.pdbx_description
1 polymer ?
#
loop_
_entity_poly.entity_id
_entity_poly.type
_entity_poly.pdbx_seq_one_letter_code
_entity_poly.pdbx_strand_id
1 'polypeptide(L)'
;ANGVTLHSLMTLTEVLAVLVSHGKVTREKAAEVKRFLDANRKVLVPAEPKVVPARTAFAERARLAKNPVGRKLLEVMEAKQSNLCVAADVTTAKELLELANKVYKSYSTNKLSFAVY
;
A
#
# COMPACT_ATOMS: atom_id res chain seq x y z
N ALA A 1 0.43 -19.72 5.29
CA ALA A 1 0.59 -18.87 4.09
C ALA A 1 -0.75 -18.19 3.84
N ASN A 2 -0.96 -16.99 4.38
CA ASN A 2 -2.24 -16.30 4.22
C ASN A 2 -2.05 -15.25 3.12
N GLY A 3 -2.51 -15.58 1.91
CA GLY A 3 -2.53 -14.63 0.79
C GLY A 3 -3.36 -13.40 1.12
N VAL A 4 -3.08 -12.29 0.45
CA VAL A 4 -3.94 -11.10 0.52
C VAL A 4 -5.08 -11.30 -0.46
N THR A 5 -6.30 -11.49 0.06
CA THR A 5 -7.51 -11.53 -0.76
C THR A 5 -7.88 -10.08 -1.13
N LEU A 6 -7.71 -9.74 -2.41
CA LEU A 6 -8.14 -8.44 -2.91
C LEU A 6 -9.66 -8.44 -3.06
N HIS A 7 -10.34 -7.62 -2.28
CA HIS A 7 -11.75 -7.32 -2.46
C HIS A 7 -11.88 -5.96 -3.13
N SER A 8 -12.50 -5.91 -4.31
CA SER A 8 -12.89 -4.65 -4.91
C SER A 8 -14.04 -4.07 -4.08
N LEU A 9 -13.89 -2.83 -3.60
CA LEU A 9 -14.94 -2.13 -2.85
C LEU A 9 -16.03 -1.55 -3.77
N MET A 10 -15.68 -1.27 -5.02
CA MET A 10 -16.57 -0.75 -6.04
C MET A 10 -16.03 -1.03 -7.44
N THR A 11 -16.94 -1.24 -8.36
CA THR A 11 -16.69 -1.41 -9.79
C THR A 11 -16.43 -0.06 -10.46
N LEU A 12 -15.78 -0.09 -11.61
CA LEU A 12 -15.53 1.11 -12.41
C LEU A 12 -16.83 1.80 -12.89
N THR A 13 -17.92 1.05 -13.02
CA THR A 13 -19.25 1.60 -13.34
C THR A 13 -19.81 2.40 -12.17
N GLU A 14 -19.65 1.91 -10.94
CA GLU A 14 -20.07 2.62 -9.72
C GLU A 14 -19.24 3.89 -9.51
N VAL A 15 -17.92 3.82 -9.70
CA VAL A 15 -17.04 5.00 -9.68
C VAL A 15 -17.52 6.05 -10.68
N LEU A 16 -17.82 5.64 -11.92
CA LEU A 16 -18.26 6.56 -12.96
C LEU A 16 -19.59 7.23 -12.62
N ALA A 17 -20.54 6.50 -12.02
CA ALA A 17 -21.82 7.05 -11.58
C ALA A 17 -21.64 8.15 -10.52
N VAL A 18 -20.75 7.93 -9.54
CA VAL A 18 -20.41 8.93 -8.51
C VAL A 18 -19.74 10.16 -9.13
N LEU A 19 -18.83 9.98 -10.08
CA LEU A 19 -18.16 11.11 -10.72
C LEU A 19 -19.13 11.99 -11.54
N VAL A 20 -20.14 11.39 -12.17
CA VAL A 20 -21.20 12.14 -12.87
C VAL A 20 -22.11 12.86 -11.87
N SER A 21 -22.50 12.22 -10.77
CA SER A 21 -23.38 12.85 -9.77
C SER A 21 -22.74 14.09 -9.12
N HIS A 22 -21.40 14.09 -8.98
CA HIS A 22 -20.63 15.23 -8.49
C HIS A 22 -20.16 16.21 -9.58
N GLY A 23 -20.58 16.02 -10.84
CA GLY A 23 -20.23 16.91 -11.95
C GLY A 23 -18.74 16.92 -12.30
N LYS A 24 -17.98 15.90 -11.87
CA LYS A 24 -16.55 15.75 -12.19
C LYS A 24 -16.32 15.16 -13.58
N VAL A 25 -17.34 14.52 -14.15
CA VAL A 25 -17.34 13.95 -15.49
C VAL A 25 -18.65 14.33 -16.19
N THR A 26 -18.55 14.75 -17.45
CA THR A 26 -19.72 15.08 -18.28
C THR A 26 -20.50 13.83 -18.66
N ARG A 27 -21.82 13.97 -18.90
CA ARG A 27 -22.68 12.84 -19.27
C ARG A 27 -22.24 12.20 -20.59
N GLU A 28 -21.77 13.02 -21.51
CA GLU A 28 -21.28 12.60 -22.83
C GLU A 28 -20.05 11.71 -22.68
N LYS A 29 -19.07 12.14 -21.87
CA LYS A 29 -17.84 11.36 -21.62
C LYS A 29 -18.16 10.09 -20.82
N ALA A 30 -19.08 10.14 -19.86
CA ALA A 30 -19.52 8.95 -19.14
C ALA A 30 -20.18 7.91 -20.05
N ALA A 31 -20.97 8.35 -21.04
CA ALA A 31 -21.58 7.45 -22.02
C ALA A 31 -20.52 6.76 -22.91
N GLU A 32 -19.47 7.48 -23.30
CA GLU A 32 -18.33 6.92 -24.04
C GLU A 32 -17.58 5.86 -23.22
N VAL A 33 -17.26 6.17 -21.97
CA VAL A 33 -16.58 5.23 -21.06
C VAL A 33 -17.47 4.00 -20.81
N LYS A 34 -18.79 4.18 -20.63
CA LYS A 34 -19.71 3.05 -20.45
C LYS A 34 -19.72 2.12 -21.67
N ARG A 35 -19.78 2.67 -22.89
CA ARG A 35 -19.70 1.87 -24.13
C ARG A 35 -18.39 1.09 -24.21
N PHE A 36 -17.27 1.73 -23.87
CA PHE A 36 -15.97 1.07 -23.84
C PHE A 36 -15.95 -0.10 -22.84
N LEU A 37 -16.46 0.10 -21.63
CA LEU A 37 -16.51 -0.96 -20.62
C LEU A 37 -17.41 -2.12 -21.05
N ASP A 38 -18.57 -1.82 -21.64
CA ASP A 38 -19.49 -2.83 -22.15
C ASP A 38 -18.85 -3.66 -23.28
N ALA A 39 -18.13 -3.02 -24.21
CA ALA A 39 -17.42 -3.67 -25.31
C ALA A 39 -16.26 -4.56 -24.84
N ASN A 40 -15.59 -4.20 -23.74
CA ASN A 40 -14.39 -4.89 -23.25
C ASN A 40 -14.63 -5.77 -22.02
N ARG A 41 -15.90 -5.95 -21.61
CA ARG A 41 -16.27 -6.69 -20.39
C ARG A 41 -15.80 -8.15 -20.36
N LYS A 42 -15.56 -8.73 -21.54
CA LYS A 42 -15.20 -10.15 -21.73
C LYS A 42 -13.76 -10.35 -22.19
N VAL A 43 -12.90 -9.33 -22.09
CA VAL A 43 -11.48 -9.52 -22.39
C VAL A 43 -10.89 -10.46 -21.34
N LEU A 44 -10.67 -11.71 -21.74
CA LEU A 44 -9.99 -12.70 -20.93
C LEU A 44 -8.51 -12.33 -20.88
N VAL A 45 -8.05 -11.89 -19.72
CA VAL A 45 -6.62 -11.80 -19.46
C VAL A 45 -6.13 -13.23 -19.21
N PRO A 46 -5.14 -13.74 -19.97
CA PRO A 46 -4.53 -15.03 -19.69
C PRO A 46 -4.10 -15.06 -18.22
N ALA A 47 -4.74 -15.91 -17.43
CA ALA A 47 -4.38 -16.08 -16.04
C ALA A 47 -3.15 -16.98 -15.99
N GLU A 48 -1.96 -16.39 -16.08
CA GLU A 48 -0.77 -17.10 -15.63
C GLU A 48 -0.96 -17.47 -14.15
N PRO A 49 -0.66 -18.72 -13.75
CA PRO A 49 -0.70 -19.09 -12.35
C PRO A 49 0.28 -18.18 -11.60
N LYS A 50 -0.26 -17.20 -10.88
CA LYS A 50 0.52 -16.36 -9.98
C LYS A 50 1.02 -17.27 -8.87
N VAL A 51 2.22 -17.82 -9.04
CA VAL A 51 3.00 -18.37 -7.93
C VAL A 51 3.33 -17.17 -7.07
N VAL A 52 2.46 -16.86 -6.12
CA VAL A 52 2.73 -15.81 -5.14
C VAL A 52 3.80 -16.40 -4.25
N PRO A 53 5.08 -15.95 -4.34
CA PRO A 53 6.11 -16.53 -3.50
C PRO A 53 5.68 -16.34 -2.04
N ALA A 54 5.73 -17.43 -1.27
CA ALA A 54 5.33 -17.41 0.12
C ALA A 54 6.09 -16.27 0.82
N ARG A 55 5.35 -15.36 1.44
CA ARG A 55 5.94 -14.22 2.15
C ARG A 55 6.72 -14.79 3.34
N THR A 56 8.05 -14.70 3.28
CA THR A 56 8.95 -15.16 4.35
C THR A 56 9.04 -14.11 5.46
N ALA A 57 9.34 -14.56 6.68
CA ALA A 57 9.52 -13.71 7.85
C ALA A 57 10.65 -12.68 7.66
N PHE A 58 10.65 -11.58 8.40
CA PHE A 58 11.69 -10.56 8.27
C PHE A 58 13.07 -11.10 8.65
N ALA A 59 13.16 -11.97 9.67
CA ALA A 59 14.38 -12.69 10.03
C ALA A 59 15.02 -13.44 8.84
N GLU A 60 14.24 -14.25 8.12
CA GLU A 60 14.74 -15.00 6.96
C GLU A 60 15.18 -14.06 5.83
N ARG A 61 14.42 -12.98 5.60
CA ARG A 61 14.77 -11.98 4.61
C ARG A 61 16.06 -11.24 4.98
N ALA A 62 16.29 -10.97 6.26
CA ALA A 62 17.50 -10.32 6.75
C ALA A 62 18.75 -11.19 6.48
N ARG A 63 18.64 -12.51 6.72
CA ARG A 63 19.72 -13.48 6.43
C ARG A 63 20.12 -13.52 4.96
N LEU A 64 19.15 -13.35 4.06
CA LEU A 64 19.36 -13.34 2.60
C LEU A 64 19.75 -11.96 2.05
N ALA A 65 19.62 -10.89 2.83
CA ALA A 65 19.87 -9.54 2.37
C ALA A 65 21.37 -9.29 2.16
N LYS A 66 21.75 -9.02 0.90
CA LYS A 66 23.12 -8.64 0.52
C LYS A 66 23.47 -7.20 0.96
N ASN A 67 22.49 -6.30 0.94
CA ASN A 67 22.68 -4.91 1.35
C ASN A 67 22.68 -4.81 2.89
N PRO A 68 23.72 -4.22 3.51
CA PRO A 68 23.82 -4.13 4.97
C PRO A 68 22.74 -3.24 5.61
N VAL A 69 22.33 -2.15 4.95
CA VAL A 69 21.24 -1.27 5.42
C VAL A 69 19.90 -2.01 5.33
N GLY A 70 19.65 -2.71 4.22
CA GLY A 70 18.44 -3.52 4.05
C GLY A 70 18.35 -4.65 5.08
N ARG A 71 19.47 -5.30 5.40
CA ARG A 71 19.56 -6.28 6.48
C ARG A 71 19.20 -5.66 7.82
N LYS A 72 19.83 -4.53 8.15
CA LYS A 72 19.57 -3.84 9.42
C LYS A 72 18.11 -3.41 9.55
N LEU A 73 17.51 -2.93 8.47
CA LEU A 73 16.09 -2.57 8.44
C LEU A 73 15.20 -3.77 8.79
N LEU A 74 15.45 -4.93 8.15
CA LEU A 74 14.68 -6.15 8.37
C LEU A 74 14.88 -6.69 9.80
N GLU A 75 16.09 -6.62 10.35
CA GLU A 75 16.36 -6.97 11.75
C GLU A 75 15.57 -6.08 12.72
N VAL A 76 15.51 -4.77 12.46
CA VAL A 76 14.71 -3.84 13.29
C VAL A 76 13.22 -4.13 13.14
N MET A 77 12.75 -4.45 11.93
CA MET A 77 11.35 -4.81 11.68
C MET A 77 10.97 -6.09 12.43
N GLU A 78 11.84 -7.10 12.46
CA GLU A 78 11.66 -8.33 13.22
C GLU A 78 11.69 -8.06 14.73
N ALA A 79 12.75 -7.42 15.24
CA ALA A 79 12.89 -7.15 16.67
C ALA A 79 11.70 -6.35 17.23
N LYS A 80 11.18 -5.42 16.43
CA LYS A 80 10.07 -4.56 16.84
C LYS A 80 8.71 -5.08 16.36
N GLN A 81 8.64 -6.18 15.61
CA GLN A 81 7.41 -6.70 15.01
C GLN A 81 6.58 -5.62 14.27
N SER A 82 7.25 -4.74 13.52
CA SER A 82 6.64 -3.62 12.78
C SER A 82 7.18 -3.49 11.37
N ASN A 83 6.29 -3.14 10.45
CA ASN A 83 6.61 -2.69 9.11
C ASN A 83 5.97 -1.32 8.79
N LEU A 84 5.54 -0.58 9.82
CA LEU A 84 4.98 0.75 9.66
C LEU A 84 6.06 1.74 9.25
N CYS A 85 5.85 2.40 8.10
CA CYS A 85 6.62 3.54 7.65
C CYS A 85 5.76 4.80 7.83
N VAL A 86 6.31 5.83 8.44
CA VAL A 86 5.62 7.11 8.65
C VAL A 86 6.18 8.12 7.65
N ALA A 87 5.36 8.52 6.68
CA ALA A 87 5.65 9.69 5.85
C ALA A 87 5.38 10.95 6.69
N ALA A 88 6.43 11.67 7.05
CA ALA A 88 6.35 12.82 7.94
C ALA A 88 6.27 14.13 7.15
N ASP A 89 5.14 14.36 6.50
CA ASP A 89 4.88 15.56 5.69
C ASP A 89 4.53 16.76 6.59
N VAL A 90 5.55 17.33 7.22
CA VAL A 90 5.43 18.49 8.11
C VAL A 90 6.29 19.63 7.60
N THR A 91 5.90 20.86 7.95
CA THR A 91 6.53 22.07 7.40
C THR A 91 7.66 22.61 8.29
N THR A 92 7.79 22.10 9.52
CA THR A 92 8.80 22.56 10.47
C THR A 92 9.56 21.41 11.12
N ALA A 93 10.83 21.64 11.44
CA ALA A 93 11.67 20.65 12.14
C ALA A 93 11.13 20.33 13.55
N LYS A 94 10.48 21.29 14.21
CA LYS A 94 9.85 21.07 15.52
C LYS A 94 8.74 20.04 15.45
N GLU A 95 7.83 20.18 14.48
CA GLU A 95 6.74 19.22 14.25
C GLU A 95 7.28 17.83 13.91
N LEU A 96 8.36 17.76 13.12
CA LEU A 96 9.01 16.48 12.78
C LEU A 96 9.54 15.76 14.03
N LEU A 97 10.25 16.49 14.89
CA LEU A 97 10.79 15.93 16.13
C LEU A 97 9.69 15.53 17.11
N GLU A 98 8.62 16.32 17.23
CA GLU A 98 7.46 15.98 18.05
C GLU A 98 6.74 14.73 17.54
N LEU A 99 6.54 14.62 16.21
CA LEU A 99 5.95 13.45 15.58
C LEU A 99 6.81 12.22 15.83
N ALA A 100 8.12 12.31 15.59
CA ALA A 100 9.07 11.23 15.85
C ALA A 100 9.00 10.76 17.31
N ASN A 101 8.92 11.69 18.27
CA ASN A 101 8.81 11.36 19.69
C ASN A 101 7.47 10.72 20.07
N LYS A 102 6.35 11.22 19.53
CA LYS A 102 5.02 10.63 19.78
C LYS A 102 4.94 9.23 19.22
N VAL A 103 5.39 9.06 17.99
CA VAL A 103 5.47 7.79 17.28
C VAL A 103 6.40 6.85 18.05
N TYR A 104 7.58 7.28 18.49
CA TYR A 104 8.46 6.47 19.35
C TYR A 104 7.80 6.05 20.68
N LYS A 105 7.20 7.00 21.43
CA LYS A 105 6.64 6.75 22.78
C LYS A 105 5.37 5.91 22.76
N SER A 106 4.47 6.14 21.81
CA SER A 106 3.23 5.37 21.67
C SER A 106 3.49 3.90 21.34
N TYR A 107 4.68 3.56 20.86
CA TYR A 107 5.11 2.20 20.55
C TYR A 107 6.33 1.75 21.39
N SER A 108 6.48 2.30 22.59
CA SER A 108 7.46 1.85 23.59
C SER A 108 7.22 0.40 24.09
N THR A 109 6.18 -0.28 23.61
CA THR A 109 5.93 -1.72 23.78
C THR A 109 6.11 -2.51 22.48
N ASN A 110 7.13 -2.11 21.70
CA ASN A 110 7.50 -2.58 20.35
C ASN A 110 6.79 -1.79 19.25
N LYS A 111 7.56 -1.38 18.23
CA LYS A 111 7.19 -1.15 16.81
C LYS A 111 7.68 0.18 16.25
N LEU A 112 8.84 0.22 15.56
CA LEU A 112 9.18 1.21 14.50
C LEU A 112 10.52 0.94 13.82
N SER A 113 10.46 0.68 12.52
CA SER A 113 11.57 0.95 11.61
C SER A 113 11.31 2.29 10.95
N PHE A 114 12.04 3.33 11.35
CA PHE A 114 11.87 4.67 10.80
C PHE A 114 12.61 4.73 9.46
N ALA A 115 11.87 4.90 8.37
CA ALA A 115 12.41 5.34 7.09
C ALA A 115 11.86 6.75 6.87
N VAL A 116 12.68 7.75 7.17
CA VAL A 116 12.45 9.11 6.66
C VAL A 116 12.90 9.08 5.21
N TYR A 117 12.01 9.48 4.31
CA TYR A 117 12.42 10.00 3.01
C TYR A 117 12.61 11.50 3.14
#